data_AF-A0A7Y4VX41-F1
#
_entry.id   AF-A0A7Y4VX41-F1
#
_cell.length_a   1.000
_cell.length_b   1.000
_cell.length_c   1.000
_cell.angle_alpha   90.00
_cell.angle_beta   90.00
_cell.angle_gamma   90.00
#
_symmetry.space_group_name_H-M   'P 1'
#
loop_
_entity.id
_entity.type
_entity.pdbx_description
1 polymer ?
#
loop_
_entity_poly.entity_id
_entity_poly.type
_entity_poly.pdbx_seq_one_letter_code
_entity_poly.pdbx_strand_id
1 'polypeptide(L)'
;MRAFLGFLSLSAAFAAAVWLGWWAIPAVAAAYGLTRPAVRAPALRAAVAAMFGIGGWLVADWVPGGGRPFSALLGRLAGIMSLPAPVLSIATLVFPALLAWAAATLGAWAAGLARTPAEPS
;
A
#
# COMPACT_ATOMS: atom_id res chain seq x y z
N MET A 1 17.32 13.99 0.03
CA MET A 1 16.87 13.75 1.42
C MET A 1 15.36 13.89 1.63
N ARG A 2 14.73 15.04 1.35
CA ARG A 2 13.26 15.23 1.53
C ARG A 2 12.36 14.20 0.83
N ALA A 3 12.66 13.86 -0.42
CA ALA A 3 11.89 12.86 -1.17
C ALA A 3 11.99 11.44 -0.57
N PHE A 4 13.18 11.07 -0.06
CA PHE A 4 13.43 9.79 0.58
C PHE A 4 12.70 9.69 1.93
N LEU A 5 12.77 10.73 2.76
CA LEU A 5 12.01 10.80 4.01
C LEU A 5 10.49 10.74 3.75
N GLY A 6 10.01 11.42 2.70
CA GLY A 6 8.61 11.37 2.31
C GLY A 6 8.16 10.02 1.75
N PHE A 7 9.08 9.22 1.20
CA PHE A 7 8.80 7.83 0.80
C PHE A 7 8.78 6.91 2.03
N LEU A 8 9.78 7.02 2.91
CA LEU A 8 9.82 6.28 4.17
C LEU A 8 8.58 6.52 5.02
N SER A 9 8.13 7.77 5.14
CA SER A 9 6.92 8.11 5.88
C SER A 9 5.67 7.47 5.27
N LEU A 10 5.60 7.39 3.94
CA LEU A 10 4.47 6.77 3.24
C LEU A 10 4.50 5.25 3.43
N SER A 11 5.66 4.61 3.32
CA SER A 11 5.83 3.19 3.60
C SER A 11 5.48 2.86 5.05
N ALA A 12 5.89 3.71 6.00
CA ALA A 12 5.52 3.57 7.41
C ALA A 12 4.00 3.74 7.62
N ALA A 13 3.36 4.68 6.92
CA ALA A 13 1.91 4.84 6.96
C ALA A 13 1.18 3.60 6.44
N PHE A 14 1.66 2.97 5.36
CA PHE A 14 1.11 1.70 4.87
C PHE A 14 1.36 0.53 5.82
N ALA A 15 2.53 0.46 6.47
CA ALA A 15 2.79 -0.55 7.49
C ALA A 15 1.86 -0.38 8.71
N ALA A 16 1.61 0.86 9.15
CA ALA A 16 0.67 1.17 10.21
C ALA A 16 -0.78 0.88 9.81
N ALA A 17 -1.14 1.12 8.53
CA ALA A 17 -2.47 0.84 8.01
C ALA A 17 -2.88 -0.64 8.15
N VAL A 18 -1.92 -1.58 8.15
CA VAL A 18 -2.20 -3.01 8.39
C VAL A 18 -2.90 -3.23 9.75
N TRP A 19 -2.57 -2.44 10.78
CA TRP A 19 -3.17 -2.54 12.11
C TRP A 19 -4.59 -1.97 12.19
N LEU A 20 -4.89 -0.95 11.39
CA LEU A 20 -6.25 -0.38 11.29
C LEU A 20 -7.16 -1.22 10.39
N GLY A 21 -6.60 -2.21 9.69
CA GLY A 21 -7.29 -3.06 8.75
C GLY A 21 -7.02 -2.68 7.30
N TRP A 22 -7.24 -3.63 6.40
CA TRP A 22 -6.93 -3.52 4.98
C TRP A 22 -7.59 -2.34 4.26
N TRP A 23 -8.71 -1.81 4.77
CA TRP A 23 -9.38 -0.61 4.26
C TRP A 23 -8.58 0.69 4.44
N ALA A 24 -7.62 0.74 5.37
CA ALA A 24 -6.79 1.92 5.56
C ALA A 24 -5.81 2.14 4.40
N ILE A 25 -5.45 1.09 3.66
CA ILE A 25 -4.54 1.14 2.50
C ILE A 25 -5.09 2.07 1.39
N PRO A 26 -6.32 1.85 0.86
CA PRO A 26 -6.86 2.75 -0.16
C PRO A 26 -7.08 4.16 0.38
N ALA A 27 -7.48 4.34 1.65
CA ALA A 27 -7.65 5.67 2.24
C ALA A 27 -6.32 6.46 2.27
N VAL A 28 -5.24 5.85 2.75
CA VAL A 28 -3.89 6.46 2.77
C VAL A 28 -3.39 6.76 1.36
N ALA A 29 -3.60 5.84 0.42
CA ALA A 29 -3.19 6.01 -0.96
C ALA A 29 -3.96 7.15 -1.67
N ALA A 30 -5.28 7.23 -1.48
CA ALA A 30 -6.11 8.30 -2.01
C ALA A 30 -5.71 9.66 -1.42
N ALA A 31 -5.51 9.74 -0.10
CA ALA A 31 -5.03 10.95 0.56
C ALA A 31 -3.65 11.40 0.04
N TYR A 32 -2.75 10.44 -0.22
CA TYR A 32 -1.46 10.72 -0.83
C TYR A 32 -1.59 11.29 -2.25
N GLY A 33 -2.42 10.66 -3.09
CA GLY A 33 -2.71 11.14 -4.44
C GLY A 33 -3.31 12.54 -4.46
N LEU A 34 -4.23 12.81 -3.52
CA LEU A 34 -4.91 14.10 -3.38
C LEU A 34 -3.97 15.22 -2.94
N THR A 35 -3.08 14.95 -1.98
CA THR A 35 -2.20 15.97 -1.37
C THR A 35 -0.92 16.22 -2.15
N ARG A 36 -0.48 15.27 -3.00
CA ARG A 36 0.78 15.38 -3.76
C ARG A 36 0.64 15.23 -5.27
N PRO A 37 -0.24 16.02 -5.89
CA PRO A 37 -0.50 15.86 -7.32
C PRO A 37 0.63 16.43 -8.21
N ALA A 38 1.55 17.23 -7.66
CA ALA A 38 2.74 17.72 -8.36
C ALA A 38 3.86 16.67 -8.47
N VAL A 39 3.73 15.52 -7.80
CA VAL A 39 4.72 14.44 -7.83
C VAL A 39 4.60 13.67 -9.15
N ARG A 40 5.71 13.50 -9.86
CA ARG A 40 5.76 12.66 -11.06
C ARG A 40 5.38 11.21 -10.70
N ALA A 41 4.28 10.72 -11.28
CA ALA A 41 3.69 9.40 -11.06
C ALA A 41 3.38 9.08 -9.57
N PRO A 42 2.41 9.78 -8.93
CA PRO A 42 2.10 9.59 -7.51
C PRO A 42 1.58 8.19 -7.22
N ALA A 43 0.90 7.60 -8.21
CA ALA A 43 0.25 6.32 -8.09
C ALA A 43 1.25 5.14 -8.09
N LEU A 44 2.31 5.22 -8.92
CA LEU A 44 3.41 4.25 -8.89
C LEU A 44 4.18 4.32 -7.57
N ARG A 45 4.42 5.53 -7.04
CA ARG A 45 5.09 5.72 -5.75
C ARG A 45 4.29 5.14 -4.59
N ALA A 46 2.96 5.31 -4.60
CA ALA A 46 2.08 4.72 -3.60
C ALA A 46 2.13 3.19 -3.66
N ALA A 47 2.09 2.58 -4.86
CA ALA A 47 2.19 1.14 -5.04
C ALA A 47 3.51 0.58 -4.48
N VAL A 48 4.64 1.20 -4.84
CA VAL A 48 5.97 0.79 -4.36
C VAL A 48 6.08 0.99 -2.84
N ALA A 49 5.62 2.12 -2.31
CA ALA A 49 5.64 2.37 -0.86
C ALA A 49 4.78 1.35 -0.10
N ALA A 50 3.62 0.97 -0.63
CA ALA A 50 2.77 -0.07 -0.06
C ALA A 50 3.49 -1.42 -0.04
N MET A 51 4.16 -1.81 -1.13
CA MET A 51 4.98 -3.03 -1.16
C MET A 51 6.09 -3.01 -0.09
N PHE A 52 6.81 -1.89 0.07
CA PHE A 52 7.87 -1.79 1.08
C PHE A 52 7.33 -1.76 2.51
N GLY A 53 6.21 -1.07 2.76
CA GLY A 53 5.58 -1.02 4.07
C GLY A 53 5.07 -2.39 4.51
N ILE A 54 4.29 -3.05 3.66
CA ILE A 54 3.69 -4.36 3.94
C ILE A 54 4.76 -5.46 3.90
N GLY A 55 5.69 -5.39 2.94
CA GLY A 55 6.82 -6.30 2.84
C GLY A 55 7.74 -6.21 4.05
N GLY A 56 8.01 -5.00 4.55
CA GLY A 56 8.78 -4.81 5.79
C GLY A 56 8.08 -5.43 7.01
N TRP A 57 6.75 -5.28 7.10
CA TRP A 57 5.95 -5.91 8.14
C TRP A 57 5.97 -7.45 8.04
N LEU A 58 5.88 -8.00 6.82
CA LEU A 58 5.99 -9.43 6.57
C LEU A 58 7.37 -9.99 6.95
N VAL A 59 8.44 -9.27 6.64
CA VAL A 59 9.80 -9.65 7.05
C VAL A 59 9.95 -9.63 8.57
N ALA A 60 9.30 -8.67 9.26
CA ALA A 60 9.28 -8.63 10.71
C ALA A 60 8.59 -9.86 11.34
N ASP A 61 7.54 -10.42 10.69
CA ASP A 61 6.90 -11.68 11.13
C ASP A 61 7.86 -12.89 11.10
N TRP A 62 8.89 -12.85 10.25
CA TRP A 62 9.83 -13.95 10.09
C TRP A 62 10.93 -13.99 11.16
N VAL A 63 11.08 -12.90 11.93
CA VAL A 63 12.09 -12.76 12.98
C VAL A 63 11.88 -13.83 14.07
N PRO A 64 12.92 -14.60 14.45
CA PRO A 64 12.81 -15.60 15.51
C PRO A 64 12.34 -14.99 16.84
N GLY A 65 11.29 -15.58 17.44
CA GLY A 65 10.72 -15.14 18.72
C GLY A 65 9.35 -14.45 18.65
N GLY A 66 8.89 -14.06 17.45
CA GLY A 66 7.63 -13.31 17.27
C GLY A 66 6.35 -14.14 17.05
N GLY A 67 6.35 -15.45 17.28
CA GLY A 67 5.15 -16.31 17.16
C GLY A 67 4.71 -16.67 15.74
N ARG A 68 5.27 -16.05 14.69
CA ARG A 68 5.00 -16.34 13.26
C ARG A 68 3.51 -16.54 12.87
N PRO A 69 2.58 -15.72 13.37
CA PRO A 69 1.14 -15.92 13.12
C PRO A 69 0.79 -15.84 11.64
N PHE A 70 1.41 -14.96 10.87
CA PHE A 70 1.11 -14.82 9.45
C PHE A 70 1.62 -16.02 8.64
N SER A 71 2.83 -16.49 8.93
CA SER A 71 3.39 -17.68 8.28
C SER A 71 2.57 -18.94 8.59
N ALA A 72 2.07 -19.09 9.82
CA ALA A 72 1.19 -20.20 10.20
C ALA A 72 -0.17 -20.12 9.49
N LEU A 73 -0.74 -18.92 9.35
CA LEU A 73 -1.96 -18.68 8.59
C LEU A 73 -1.77 -19.04 7.11
N LEU A 74 -0.67 -18.59 6.50
CA LEU A 74 -0.34 -18.91 5.10
C LEU A 74 -0.22 -20.41 4.87
N GLY A 75 0.44 -21.15 5.77
CA GLY A 75 0.54 -22.61 5.67
C GLY A 75 -0.83 -23.29 5.69
N ARG A 76 -1.74 -22.83 6.54
CA ARG A 76 -3.12 -23.34 6.60
C ARG A 76 -3.90 -22.98 5.33
N LEU A 77 -3.81 -21.74 4.86
CA LEU A 77 -4.49 -21.31 3.63
C LEU A 77 -3.97 -22.06 2.40
N ALA A 78 -2.65 -22.27 2.31
CA ALA A 78 -2.01 -23.02 1.24
C ALA A 78 -2.55 -24.46 1.17
N GLY A 79 -2.70 -25.10 2.33
CA GLY A 79 -3.29 -26.45 2.43
C GLY A 79 -4.75 -26.51 2.03
N ILE A 80 -5.56 -25.49 2.37
CA ILE A 80 -6.99 -25.43 2.01
C ILE A 80 -7.19 -25.13 0.53
N MET A 81 -6.44 -24.17 -0.01
CA MET A 81 -6.57 -23.73 -1.40
C MET A 81 -5.79 -24.61 -2.40
N SER A 82 -5.01 -25.58 -1.91
CA SER A 82 -4.08 -26.38 -2.72
C SER A 82 -3.14 -25.51 -3.57
N LEU A 83 -2.73 -24.36 -3.02
CA LEU A 83 -1.82 -23.41 -3.67
C LEU A 83 -0.45 -23.38 -2.99
N PRO A 84 0.64 -23.19 -3.73
CA PRO A 84 1.95 -23.00 -3.11
C PRO A 84 1.97 -21.74 -2.23
N ALA A 85 2.51 -21.84 -1.01
CA ALA A 85 2.65 -20.70 -0.09
C ALA A 85 3.33 -19.46 -0.70
N PRO A 86 4.36 -19.58 -1.59
CA PRO A 86 4.95 -18.40 -2.25
C PRO A 86 3.96 -17.61 -3.09
N VAL A 87 2.99 -18.28 -3.74
CA VAL A 87 1.96 -17.63 -4.57
C VAL A 87 1.06 -16.77 -3.69
N LEU A 88 0.67 -17.27 -2.52
CA LEU A 88 -0.14 -16.52 -1.56
C LEU A 88 0.62 -15.33 -0.97
N SER A 89 1.92 -15.47 -0.70
CA SER A 89 2.77 -14.35 -0.26
C SER A 89 2.86 -13.26 -1.31
N ILE A 90 3.08 -13.63 -2.57
CA ILE A 90 3.13 -12.68 -3.70
C ILE A 90 1.78 -11.99 -3.86
N ALA A 91 0.67 -12.75 -3.84
CA ALA A 91 -0.67 -12.19 -3.93
C ALA A 91 -0.96 -11.20 -2.79
N THR A 92 -0.51 -11.51 -1.57
CA THR A 92 -0.65 -10.63 -0.39
C THR A 92 0.11 -9.31 -0.55
N LEU A 93 1.19 -9.28 -1.33
CA LEU A 93 1.94 -8.06 -1.63
C LEU A 93 1.37 -7.29 -2.84
N VAL A 94 1.03 -8.02 -3.90
CA VAL A 94 0.55 -7.44 -5.16
C VAL A 94 -0.82 -6.81 -4.99
N PHE A 95 -1.74 -7.48 -4.29
CA PHE A 95 -3.09 -6.98 -4.08
C PHE A 95 -3.14 -5.57 -3.44
N PRO A 96 -2.52 -5.31 -2.28
CA PRO A 96 -2.53 -3.98 -1.70
C PRO A 96 -1.71 -2.96 -2.50
N ALA A 97 -0.68 -3.39 -3.24
CA ALA A 97 0.05 -2.51 -4.14
C ALA A 97 -0.83 -2.01 -5.29
N LEU A 98 -1.61 -2.89 -5.91
CA LEU A 98 -2.59 -2.53 -6.94
C LEU A 98 -3.72 -1.66 -6.37
N LEU A 99 -4.18 -1.97 -5.15
CA LEU A 99 -5.21 -1.19 -4.46
C LEU A 99 -4.71 0.23 -4.15
N ALA A 100 -3.48 0.36 -3.66
CA ALA A 100 -2.83 1.63 -3.43
C ALA A 100 -2.61 2.39 -4.75
N TRP A 101 -2.24 1.69 -5.83
CA TRP A 101 -2.11 2.29 -7.15
C TRP A 101 -3.44 2.92 -7.60
N ALA A 102 -4.52 2.14 -7.57
CA ALA A 102 -5.86 2.56 -8.01
C ALA A 102 -6.40 3.73 -7.16
N ALA A 103 -6.27 3.66 -5.84
CA ALA A 103 -6.72 4.73 -4.95
C ALA A 103 -5.91 6.01 -5.13
N ALA A 104 -4.58 5.91 -5.30
CA ALA A 104 -3.75 7.07 -5.57
C ALA A 104 -4.02 7.70 -6.93
N THR A 105 -4.36 6.91 -7.97
CA THR A 105 -4.85 7.47 -9.24
C THR A 105 -6.14 8.25 -9.07
N LEU A 106 -7.11 7.72 -8.31
CA LEU A 106 -8.38 8.40 -8.04
C LEU A 106 -8.17 9.70 -7.25
N GLY A 107 -7.34 9.67 -6.20
CA GLY A 107 -7.00 10.86 -5.43
C GLY A 107 -6.30 11.94 -6.26
N ALA A 108 -5.35 11.54 -7.12
CA ALA A 108 -4.68 12.46 -8.02
C ALA A 108 -5.61 13.07 -9.08
N TRP A 109 -6.54 12.27 -9.61
CA TRP A 109 -7.57 12.73 -10.53
C TRP A 109 -8.51 13.75 -9.88
N ALA A 110 -8.99 13.47 -8.66
CA ALA A 110 -9.81 14.39 -7.87
C ALA A 110 -9.08 15.72 -7.58
N ALA A 111 -7.78 15.68 -7.28
CA ALA A 111 -6.96 16.89 -7.11
C ALA A 111 -6.73 17.68 -8.41
N GLY A 112 -6.86 17.02 -9.57
CA GLY A 112 -6.86 17.66 -10.88
C GLY A 112 -8.15 18.43 -11.12
N LEU A 113 -9.30 17.79 -10.89
CA LEU A 113 -10.63 18.40 -11.01
C LEU A 113 -10.79 19.64 -10.13
N ALA A 114 -10.31 19.58 -8.89
CA ALA A 114 -10.39 20.69 -7.95
C ALA A 114 -9.53 21.92 -8.36
N ARG A 115 -8.59 21.76 -9.29
CA ARG A 115 -7.67 22.82 -9.74
C ARG A 115 -7.99 23.43 -11.09
N THR A 116 -8.90 22.84 -11.86
CA THR A 116 -9.58 23.52 -12.98
C THR A 116 -10.64 24.46 -12.39
N PRO A 117 -10.44 25.79 -12.38
CA PRO A 117 -11.49 26.72 -11.98
C PRO A 117 -12.64 26.58 -12.99
N ALA A 118 -13.89 26.61 -12.51
CA ALA A 118 -15.02 26.79 -13.40
C ALA A 118 -14.83 28.14 -14.12
N GLU A 119 -14.62 28.12 -15.43
CA GLU A 119 -14.69 29.35 -16.21
C GLU A 119 -16.10 29.92 -16.06
N PRO A 120 -16.26 31.17 -15.60
CA PRO A 120 -17.55 31.82 -15.60
C PRO A 120 -17.99 31.99 -17.06
N SER A 121 -19.15 31.42 -17.38
CA SER A 121 -19.85 31.60 -18.66
C SER A 121 -20.68 32.88 -18.67
#